data_AF-A0AA38GWD9-F1
#
_entry.id   AF-A0AA38GWD9-F1
#
_cell.length_a   1.000
_cell.length_b   1.000
_cell.length_c   1.000
_cell.angle_alpha   90.00
_cell.angle_beta   90.00
_cell.angle_gamma   90.00
#
_symmetry.space_group_name_H-M   'P 1'
#
loop_
_entity.id
_entity.type
_entity.pdbx_description
1 polymer ?
#
loop_
_entity_poly.entity_id
_entity_poly.type
_entity_poly.pdbx_seq_one_letter_code
_entity_poly.pdbx_strand_id
1 'polypeptide(L)'
;MDPLDAMVTQVQGFSDSNADVTHLHGLLKDYDAQSPLRDLPPARLSHLLSQLDPADHSLGYLYILEAQSSGSIPREQAEGFLLNASNFINKCSAEQIRMAPEKFTTFCRRFKEQVMELQVPKQAIFPLRTAVKKLQPSSEHLTSLHPDFLLMCLLAKCYKAGLSILEDDIFEIDQPRDFLLYCYYGGMIYIGLKRFSKALEFLQHAITAPTTSLTAITVEAYKKYVLVSLIHTGQVPSFPKYTPAVVQRNLKTCTQ
;
A
#
# COMPACT_ATOMS: atom_id res chain seq x y z
N MET A 1 -33.40 15.44 -12.89
CA MET A 1 -32.24 14.54 -13.11
C MET A 1 -31.95 13.85 -11.80
N ASP A 2 -31.67 12.56 -11.83
CA ASP A 2 -31.19 11.86 -10.65
C ASP A 2 -29.83 12.47 -10.22
N PRO A 3 -29.60 12.77 -8.94
CA PRO A 3 -28.32 13.33 -8.48
C PRO A 3 -27.10 12.49 -8.88
N LEU A 4 -27.26 11.18 -9.06
CA LEU A 4 -26.18 10.27 -9.47
C LEU A 4 -25.85 10.36 -10.97
N ASP A 5 -26.87 10.54 -11.83
CA ASP A 5 -26.65 10.73 -13.27
C ASP A 5 -26.00 12.10 -13.54
N ALA A 6 -26.36 13.10 -12.73
CA ALA A 6 -25.70 14.39 -12.74
C ALA A 6 -24.22 14.28 -12.33
N MET A 7 -23.90 13.47 -11.31
CA MET A 7 -22.53 13.20 -10.89
C MET A 7 -21.71 12.55 -12.01
N VAL A 8 -22.26 11.55 -12.72
CA VAL A 8 -21.55 10.91 -13.86
C VAL A 8 -21.27 11.93 -14.97
N THR A 9 -22.25 12.77 -15.29
CA THR A 9 -22.10 13.82 -16.31
C THR A 9 -21.02 14.83 -15.90
N GLN A 10 -20.94 15.19 -14.62
CA GLN A 10 -19.90 16.05 -14.08
C GLN A 10 -18.52 15.38 -14.13
N VAL A 11 -18.42 14.10 -13.77
CA VAL A 11 -17.16 13.35 -13.86
C VAL A 11 -16.67 13.31 -15.31
N GLN A 12 -17.55 13.01 -16.27
CA GLN A 12 -17.21 12.99 -17.69
C GLN A 12 -16.79 14.37 -18.20
N GLY A 13 -17.47 15.45 -17.76
CA GLY A 13 -17.20 16.81 -18.23
C GLY A 13 -15.98 17.48 -17.61
N PHE A 14 -15.57 17.11 -16.39
CA PHE A 14 -14.49 17.77 -15.65
C PHE A 14 -13.19 16.95 -15.58
N SER A 15 -13.13 15.82 -16.27
CA SER A 15 -11.98 14.91 -16.25
C SER A 15 -10.81 15.32 -17.15
N ASP A 16 -11.02 16.25 -18.09
CA ASP A 16 -10.08 16.56 -19.17
C ASP A 16 -8.99 17.58 -18.80
N SER A 17 -9.17 18.38 -17.73
CA SER A 17 -8.27 19.48 -17.38
C SER A 17 -8.00 19.58 -15.88
N ASN A 18 -6.75 19.88 -15.48
CA ASN A 18 -6.33 19.86 -14.07
C ASN A 18 -7.11 20.84 -13.17
N ALA A 19 -7.53 22.00 -13.72
CA ALA A 19 -8.38 22.95 -12.98
C ALA A 19 -9.76 22.35 -12.70
N ASP A 20 -10.30 21.64 -13.69
CA ASP A 20 -11.61 21.00 -13.64
C ASP A 20 -11.61 19.78 -12.72
N VAL A 21 -10.54 18.97 -12.72
CA VAL A 21 -10.40 17.83 -11.80
C VAL A 21 -10.30 18.30 -10.34
N THR A 22 -9.70 19.47 -10.08
CA THR A 22 -9.67 20.05 -8.74
C THR A 22 -11.06 20.46 -8.26
N HIS A 23 -11.86 21.05 -9.15
CA HIS A 23 -13.26 21.34 -8.87
C HIS A 23 -14.06 20.06 -8.65
N LEU A 24 -13.88 19.05 -9.50
CA LEU A 24 -14.51 17.74 -9.40
C LEU A 24 -14.19 17.04 -8.06
N HIS A 25 -12.95 17.14 -7.59
CA HIS A 25 -12.56 16.58 -6.30
C HIS A 25 -13.32 17.22 -5.13
N GLY A 26 -13.56 18.54 -5.18
CA GLY A 26 -14.41 19.23 -4.21
C GLY A 26 -15.83 18.69 -4.22
N LEU A 27 -16.44 18.61 -5.40
CA LEU A 27 -17.80 18.07 -5.56
C LEU A 27 -17.91 16.63 -5.06
N LEU A 28 -16.97 15.75 -5.41
CA LEU A 28 -16.98 14.35 -4.98
C LEU A 28 -16.81 14.20 -3.46
N LYS A 29 -16.03 15.08 -2.82
CA LYS A 29 -15.96 15.14 -1.35
C LYS A 29 -17.29 15.53 -0.73
N ASP A 30 -17.95 16.54 -1.29
CA ASP A 30 -19.26 16.99 -0.81
C ASP A 30 -20.32 15.91 -0.99
N TYR A 31 -20.33 15.21 -2.12
CA TYR A 31 -21.21 14.06 -2.37
C TYR A 31 -20.98 12.94 -1.35
N ASP A 32 -19.72 12.55 -1.11
CA ASP A 32 -19.38 11.50 -0.16
C ASP A 32 -19.78 11.86 1.29
N ALA A 33 -19.76 13.15 1.63
CA ALA A 33 -20.19 13.67 2.94
C ALA A 33 -21.71 13.78 3.09
N GLN A 34 -22.43 14.16 2.03
CA GLN A 34 -23.88 14.43 2.07
C GLN A 34 -24.74 13.21 1.78
N SER A 35 -24.28 12.28 0.96
CA SER A 35 -24.99 11.05 0.60
C SER A 35 -23.96 9.98 0.30
N PRO A 36 -23.53 9.20 1.31
CA PRO A 36 -22.43 8.27 1.13
C PRO A 36 -22.81 7.26 0.05
N LEU A 37 -22.01 7.23 -1.02
CA LEU A 37 -22.18 6.29 -2.15
C LEU A 37 -22.25 4.82 -1.67
N ARG A 38 -21.73 4.56 -0.46
CA ARG A 38 -21.75 3.28 0.25
C ARG A 38 -23.16 2.76 0.56
N ASP A 39 -24.15 3.65 0.67
CA ASP A 39 -25.54 3.26 0.97
C ASP A 39 -26.31 2.82 -0.28
N LEU A 40 -25.73 2.98 -1.47
CA LEU A 40 -26.37 2.62 -2.73
C LEU A 40 -26.26 1.12 -3.03
N PRO A 41 -27.26 0.52 -3.71
CA PRO A 41 -27.20 -0.86 -4.13
C PRO A 41 -25.98 -1.12 -5.03
N PRO A 42 -25.26 -2.24 -4.88
CA PRO A 42 -24.05 -2.53 -5.65
C PRO A 42 -24.32 -2.64 -7.16
N ALA A 43 -25.53 -3.05 -7.56
CA ALA A 43 -25.94 -3.08 -8.96
C ALA A 43 -25.97 -1.67 -9.58
N ARG A 44 -26.36 -0.67 -8.80
CA ARG A 44 -26.42 0.73 -9.24
C ARG A 44 -25.02 1.32 -9.37
N LEU A 45 -24.13 1.04 -8.42
CA LEU A 45 -22.72 1.43 -8.51
C LEU A 45 -22.05 0.80 -9.75
N SER A 46 -22.32 -0.47 -10.01
CA SER A 46 -21.80 -1.18 -11.19
C SER A 46 -22.28 -0.55 -12.51
N HIS A 47 -23.54 -0.11 -12.56
CA HIS A 47 -24.07 0.63 -13.71
C HIS A 47 -23.35 1.96 -13.93
N LEU A 48 -23.08 2.72 -12.87
CA LEU A 48 -22.32 3.99 -12.98
C LEU A 48 -20.90 3.75 -13.47
N LEU A 49 -20.21 2.71 -12.97
CA LEU A 49 -18.88 2.35 -13.43
C LEU A 49 -18.86 1.97 -14.92
N SER A 50 -19.94 1.39 -15.45
CA SER A 50 -20.02 1.02 -16.87
C SER A 50 -20.07 2.23 -17.83
N GLN A 51 -20.40 3.41 -17.30
CA GLN A 51 -20.45 4.67 -18.06
C GLN A 51 -19.14 5.46 -17.98
N LEU A 52 -18.18 5.01 -17.17
CA LEU A 52 -16.94 5.71 -16.90
C LEU A 52 -15.73 4.92 -17.43
N ASP A 53 -14.77 5.62 -18.03
CA ASP A 53 -13.50 5.02 -18.40
C ASP A 53 -12.53 5.04 -17.20
N PRO A 54 -11.87 3.93 -16.85
CA PRO A 54 -10.98 3.86 -15.70
C PRO A 54 -9.69 4.68 -15.84
N ALA A 55 -9.27 5.09 -17.04
CA ALA A 55 -8.11 5.94 -17.27
C ALA A 55 -8.49 7.42 -17.24
N ASP A 56 -9.51 7.82 -17.99
CA ASP A 56 -9.90 9.23 -18.15
C ASP A 56 -10.71 9.75 -16.96
N HIS A 57 -11.54 8.89 -16.36
CA HIS A 57 -12.44 9.23 -15.24
C HIS A 57 -11.97 8.65 -13.90
N SER A 58 -10.66 8.50 -13.73
CA SER A 58 -10.03 7.78 -12.62
C SER A 58 -10.47 8.26 -11.23
N LEU A 59 -10.62 9.57 -11.02
CA LEU A 59 -11.00 10.13 -9.72
C LEU A 59 -12.43 9.74 -9.34
N GLY A 60 -13.40 9.96 -10.23
CA GLY A 60 -14.79 9.56 -10.00
C GLY A 60 -14.95 8.04 -9.90
N TYR A 61 -14.25 7.30 -10.76
CA TYR A 61 -14.23 5.84 -10.73
C TYR A 61 -13.71 5.31 -9.39
N LEU A 62 -12.66 5.93 -8.83
CA LEU A 62 -12.12 5.57 -7.52
C LEU A 62 -13.15 5.74 -6.41
N TYR A 63 -13.89 6.84 -6.37
CA TYR A 63 -14.90 7.08 -5.33
C TYR A 63 -16.01 6.02 -5.35
N ILE A 64 -16.50 5.69 -6.54
CA ILE A 64 -17.57 4.69 -6.72
C ILE A 64 -17.05 3.29 -6.37
N LEU A 65 -15.85 2.92 -6.83
CA LEU A 65 -15.26 1.61 -6.60
C LEU A 65 -14.85 1.39 -5.14
N GLU A 66 -14.32 2.43 -4.47
CA GLU A 66 -14.00 2.40 -3.04
C GLU A 66 -15.27 2.20 -2.22
N ALA A 67 -16.35 2.94 -2.54
CA ALA A 67 -17.65 2.76 -1.92
C ALA A 67 -18.21 1.34 -2.12
N GLN A 68 -18.12 0.79 -3.34
CA GLN A 68 -18.53 -0.58 -3.64
C GLN A 68 -17.72 -1.62 -2.84
N SER A 69 -16.43 -1.38 -2.64
CA SER A 69 -15.52 -2.26 -1.90
C SER A 69 -15.62 -2.14 -0.37
N SER A 70 -16.34 -1.14 0.13
CA SER A 70 -16.50 -0.88 1.57
C SER A 70 -17.35 -1.95 2.26
N GLY A 71 -18.27 -2.58 1.53
CA GLY A 71 -19.09 -3.69 2.01
C GLY A 71 -18.37 -5.04 2.05
N SER A 72 -19.04 -6.05 2.60
CA SER A 72 -18.60 -7.44 2.49
C SER A 72 -18.76 -7.92 1.04
N ILE A 73 -17.70 -8.46 0.45
CA ILE A 73 -17.72 -9.00 -0.90
C ILE A 73 -17.91 -10.52 -0.79
N PRO A 74 -19.06 -11.07 -1.23
CA PRO A 74 -19.27 -12.51 -1.19
C PRO A 74 -18.22 -13.24 -2.03
N ARG A 75 -17.83 -14.45 -1.59
CA ARG A 75 -16.80 -15.25 -2.27
C ARG A 75 -17.11 -15.50 -3.75
N GLU A 76 -18.39 -15.62 -4.11
CA GLU A 76 -18.88 -15.80 -5.48
C GLU A 76 -18.57 -14.60 -6.39
N GLN A 77 -18.49 -13.39 -5.81
CA GLN A 77 -18.24 -12.15 -6.54
C GLN A 77 -16.78 -11.69 -6.42
N ALA A 78 -16.00 -12.32 -5.54
CA ALA A 78 -14.64 -11.91 -5.22
C ALA A 78 -13.72 -11.97 -6.45
N GLU A 79 -13.81 -13.00 -7.30
CA GLU A 79 -12.99 -13.08 -8.52
C GLU A 79 -13.29 -11.94 -9.51
N GLY A 80 -14.57 -11.62 -9.70
CA GLY A 80 -15.00 -10.50 -10.54
C GLY A 80 -14.53 -9.15 -9.98
N PHE A 81 -14.61 -8.97 -8.66
CA PHE A 81 -14.06 -7.80 -7.99
C PHE A 81 -12.54 -7.69 -8.17
N LEU A 82 -11.78 -8.78 -7.98
CA LEU A 82 -10.33 -8.77 -8.15
C LEU A 82 -9.93 -8.38 -9.58
N LEU A 83 -10.63 -8.90 -10.58
CA LEU A 83 -10.41 -8.54 -11.98
C LEU A 83 -10.67 -7.06 -12.23
N ASN A 84 -11.82 -6.55 -11.80
CA ASN A 84 -12.20 -5.15 -11.97
C ASN A 84 -11.23 -4.20 -11.25
N ALA A 85 -10.85 -4.56 -10.02
CA ALA A 85 -9.91 -3.80 -9.21
C ALA A 85 -8.51 -3.76 -9.86
N SER A 86 -8.01 -4.92 -10.30
CA SER A 86 -6.74 -5.02 -11.02
C SER A 86 -6.75 -4.17 -12.30
N ASN A 87 -7.82 -4.26 -13.10
CA ASN A 87 -7.98 -3.48 -14.32
C ASN A 87 -7.94 -1.97 -14.03
N PHE A 88 -8.67 -1.52 -13.01
CA PHE A 88 -8.67 -0.12 -12.61
C PHE A 88 -7.28 0.35 -12.15
N ILE A 89 -6.64 -0.36 -11.21
CA ILE A 89 -5.29 -0.01 -10.71
C ILE A 89 -4.28 0.10 -11.86
N ASN A 90 -4.38 -0.77 -12.85
CA ASN A 90 -3.47 -0.78 -13.99
C ASN A 90 -3.74 0.37 -14.97
N LYS A 91 -5.00 0.76 -15.19
CA LYS A 91 -5.37 1.79 -16.17
C LYS A 91 -5.44 3.22 -15.63
N CYS A 92 -5.70 3.40 -14.33
CA CYS A 92 -5.97 4.73 -13.76
C CYS A 92 -4.85 5.76 -13.95
N SER A 93 -5.21 7.02 -14.08
CA SER A 93 -4.30 8.15 -14.13
C SER A 93 -3.66 8.40 -12.75
N ALA A 94 -2.33 8.49 -12.74
CA ALA A 94 -1.56 8.78 -11.52
C ALA A 94 -1.91 10.17 -10.96
N GLU A 95 -2.11 11.17 -11.82
CA GLU A 95 -2.41 12.55 -11.41
C GLU A 95 -3.73 12.63 -10.66
N GLN A 96 -4.77 11.99 -11.21
CA GLN A 96 -6.10 11.99 -10.61
C GLN A 96 -6.15 11.22 -9.27
N ILE A 97 -5.54 10.03 -9.19
CA ILE A 97 -5.57 9.25 -7.93
C ILE A 97 -4.76 9.92 -6.81
N ARG A 98 -3.71 10.69 -7.14
CA ARG A 98 -2.92 11.46 -6.17
C ARG A 98 -3.69 12.61 -5.54
N MET A 99 -4.85 12.99 -6.09
CA MET A 99 -5.74 13.98 -5.47
C MET A 99 -6.49 13.40 -4.25
N ALA A 100 -6.71 12.09 -4.23
CA ALA A 100 -7.38 11.37 -3.14
C ALA A 100 -6.56 10.14 -2.68
N PRO A 101 -5.33 10.34 -2.16
CA PRO A 101 -4.39 9.26 -1.87
C PRO A 101 -4.89 8.30 -0.79
N GLU A 102 -5.62 8.81 0.21
CA GLU A 102 -6.21 8.00 1.29
C GLU A 102 -7.30 7.05 0.79
N LYS A 103 -8.14 7.50 -0.16
CA LYS A 103 -9.17 6.65 -0.79
C LYS A 103 -8.53 5.57 -1.66
N PHE A 104 -7.53 5.94 -2.46
CA PHE A 104 -6.79 4.98 -3.29
C PHE A 104 -6.07 3.92 -2.43
N THR A 105 -5.45 4.35 -1.33
CA THR A 105 -4.79 3.46 -0.37
C THR A 105 -5.79 2.51 0.28
N THR A 106 -6.93 3.02 0.75
CA THR A 106 -8.01 2.22 1.35
C THR A 106 -8.50 1.16 0.38
N PHE A 107 -8.79 1.56 -0.86
CA PHE A 107 -9.21 0.65 -1.91
C PHE A 107 -8.16 -0.44 -2.21
N CYS A 108 -6.88 -0.09 -2.33
CA CYS A 108 -5.80 -1.06 -2.54
C CYS A 108 -5.65 -2.04 -1.37
N ARG A 109 -5.88 -1.60 -0.13
CA ARG A 109 -5.88 -2.47 1.05
C ARG A 109 -7.06 -3.43 1.04
N ARG A 110 -8.26 -2.98 0.65
CA ARG A 110 -9.43 -3.86 0.45
C ARG A 110 -9.15 -4.91 -0.63
N PHE A 111 -8.55 -4.51 -1.74
CA PHE A 111 -8.09 -5.44 -2.78
C PHE A 111 -7.11 -6.49 -2.23
N LYS A 112 -6.10 -6.06 -1.46
CA LYS A 112 -5.15 -6.96 -0.79
C LYS A 112 -5.85 -7.93 0.17
N GLU A 113 -6.77 -7.45 1.00
CA GLU A 113 -7.54 -8.29 1.94
C GLU A 113 -8.32 -9.38 1.21
N GLN A 114 -9.01 -9.04 0.12
CA GLN A 114 -9.75 -10.00 -0.70
C GLN A 114 -8.83 -11.06 -1.34
N VAL A 115 -7.65 -10.65 -1.83
CA VAL A 115 -6.64 -11.59 -2.34
C VAL A 115 -6.14 -12.53 -1.25
N MET A 116 -5.99 -12.05 -0.02
CA MET A 116 -5.59 -12.86 1.13
C MET A 116 -6.68 -13.85 1.56
N GLU A 117 -7.95 -13.43 1.58
CA GLU A 117 -9.10 -14.29 1.89
C GLU A 117 -9.22 -15.45 0.90
N LEU A 118 -8.98 -15.17 -0.39
CA LEU A 118 -8.96 -16.18 -1.45
C LEU A 118 -7.65 -16.99 -1.52
N GLN A 119 -6.66 -16.67 -0.68
CA GLN A 119 -5.34 -17.34 -0.65
C GLN A 119 -4.58 -17.31 -1.99
N VAL A 120 -4.73 -16.23 -2.76
CA VAL A 120 -4.07 -16.05 -4.07
C VAL A 120 -3.12 -14.84 -4.13
N PRO A 121 -2.20 -14.65 -3.15
CA PRO A 121 -1.36 -13.45 -2.99
C PRO A 121 -0.56 -13.05 -4.24
N LYS A 122 -0.27 -14.00 -5.12
CA LYS A 122 0.43 -13.75 -6.39
C LYS A 122 -0.33 -12.79 -7.32
N GLN A 123 -1.66 -12.79 -7.28
CA GLN A 123 -2.49 -11.89 -8.11
C GLN A 123 -2.32 -10.42 -7.73
N ALA A 124 -1.97 -10.12 -6.47
CA ALA A 124 -1.78 -8.75 -6.00
C ALA A 124 -0.42 -8.13 -6.37
N ILE A 125 0.57 -8.95 -6.77
CA ILE A 125 1.95 -8.47 -6.99
C ILE A 125 2.00 -7.38 -8.06
N PHE A 126 1.48 -7.66 -9.25
CA PHE A 126 1.56 -6.71 -10.35
C PHE A 126 0.70 -5.46 -10.09
N PRO A 127 -0.59 -5.57 -9.69
CA PRO A 127 -1.41 -4.40 -9.41
C PRO A 127 -0.86 -3.54 -8.27
N LEU A 128 -0.45 -4.12 -7.13
CA LEU A 128 0.06 -3.32 -6.02
C LEU A 128 1.39 -2.65 -6.35
N ARG A 129 2.26 -3.27 -7.16
CA ARG A 129 3.47 -2.60 -7.66
C ARG A 129 3.11 -1.37 -8.51
N THR A 130 2.13 -1.52 -9.40
CA THR A 130 1.62 -0.40 -10.21
C THR A 130 1.02 0.69 -9.32
N ALA A 131 0.23 0.31 -8.31
CA ALA A 131 -0.37 1.23 -7.35
C ALA A 131 0.69 2.03 -6.58
N VAL A 132 1.75 1.37 -6.09
CA VAL A 132 2.87 2.06 -5.41
C VAL A 132 3.47 3.13 -6.31
N LYS A 133 3.84 2.77 -7.55
CA LYS A 133 4.47 3.71 -8.49
C LYS A 133 3.58 4.88 -8.90
N LYS A 134 2.27 4.65 -9.06
CA LYS A 134 1.32 5.71 -9.39
C LYS A 134 1.02 6.62 -8.20
N LEU A 135 0.94 6.08 -6.99
CA LEU A 135 0.68 6.87 -5.78
C LEU A 135 1.91 7.69 -5.37
N GLN A 136 3.11 7.14 -5.59
CA GLN A 136 4.38 7.75 -5.22
C GLN A 136 4.63 9.05 -6.01
N PRO A 137 4.83 10.20 -5.34
CA PRO A 137 5.18 11.47 -5.98
C PRO A 137 6.56 11.46 -6.65
N SER A 138 7.56 10.89 -6.00
CA SER A 138 8.95 10.73 -6.46
C SER A 138 9.50 9.38 -6.02
N SER A 139 10.47 8.81 -6.74
CA SER A 139 11.07 7.50 -6.38
C SER A 139 11.67 7.45 -4.97
N GLU A 140 11.90 8.61 -4.35
CA GLU A 140 12.48 8.78 -3.03
C GLU A 140 11.44 8.78 -1.89
N HIS A 141 10.14 8.79 -2.21
CA HIS A 141 9.07 8.88 -1.22
C HIS A 141 8.45 7.52 -0.86
N LEU A 142 8.40 7.22 0.44
CA LEU A 142 7.78 6.01 0.96
C LEU A 142 6.27 6.18 1.11
N THR A 143 5.52 5.58 0.21
CA THR A 143 4.06 5.49 0.34
C THR A 143 3.62 4.38 1.30
N SER A 144 2.42 4.52 1.85
CA SER A 144 1.78 3.55 2.74
C SER A 144 1.44 2.20 2.09
N LEU A 145 1.56 2.09 0.76
CA LEU A 145 1.37 0.85 0.00
C LEU A 145 2.67 0.04 -0.17
N HIS A 146 3.84 0.62 0.10
CA HIS A 146 5.12 -0.10 0.01
C HIS A 146 5.12 -1.36 0.90
N PRO A 147 4.78 -1.29 2.20
CA PRO A 147 4.78 -2.48 3.05
C PRO A 147 3.74 -3.52 2.61
N ASP A 148 2.58 -3.07 2.13
CA ASP A 148 1.51 -3.94 1.64
C ASP A 148 1.97 -4.76 0.42
N PHE A 149 2.66 -4.13 -0.53
CA PHE A 149 3.26 -4.81 -1.67
C PHE A 149 4.35 -5.82 -1.26
N LEU A 150 5.26 -5.44 -0.35
CA LEU A 150 6.33 -6.33 0.10
C LEU A 150 5.77 -7.53 0.87
N LEU A 151 4.73 -7.34 1.67
CA LEU A 151 4.01 -8.42 2.33
C LEU A 151 3.43 -9.41 1.30
N MET A 152 2.81 -8.93 0.22
CA MET A 152 2.31 -9.81 -0.84
C MET A 152 3.43 -10.57 -1.54
N CYS A 153 4.58 -9.94 -1.79
CA CYS A 153 5.75 -10.62 -2.32
C CYS A 153 6.26 -11.73 -1.38
N LEU A 154 6.26 -11.50 -0.07
CA LEU A 154 6.66 -12.48 0.94
C LEU A 154 5.70 -13.68 0.97
N LEU A 155 4.39 -13.44 1.06
CA LEU A 155 3.38 -14.49 1.12
C LEU A 155 3.36 -15.33 -0.17
N ALA A 156 3.49 -14.69 -1.33
CA ALA A 156 3.56 -15.37 -2.62
C ALA A 156 4.95 -15.99 -2.91
N LYS A 157 5.94 -15.83 -2.01
CA LYS A 157 7.34 -16.24 -2.20
C LYS A 157 7.97 -15.70 -3.49
N CYS A 158 7.51 -14.55 -3.96
CA CYS A 158 7.94 -13.89 -5.18
C CYS A 158 8.96 -12.77 -4.88
N TYR A 159 10.06 -13.12 -4.23
CA TYR A 159 11.05 -12.16 -3.69
C TYR A 159 11.69 -11.26 -4.75
N LYS A 160 11.90 -11.77 -5.97
CA LYS A 160 12.45 -10.97 -7.08
C LYS A 160 11.55 -9.78 -7.47
N ALA A 161 10.23 -9.91 -7.31
CA ALA A 161 9.33 -8.80 -7.57
C ALA A 161 9.53 -7.68 -6.54
N GLY A 162 9.78 -8.04 -5.27
CA GLY A 162 10.06 -7.10 -4.19
C GLY A 162 11.32 -6.25 -4.42
N LEU A 163 12.34 -6.80 -5.08
CA LEU A 163 13.58 -6.07 -5.38
C LEU A 163 13.35 -4.81 -6.21
N SER A 164 12.36 -4.83 -7.12
CA SER A 164 12.06 -3.68 -7.99
C SER A 164 11.58 -2.41 -7.29
N ILE A 165 11.38 -2.47 -5.97
CA ILE A 165 11.08 -1.32 -5.10
C ILE A 165 12.14 -1.19 -4.00
N LEU A 166 12.70 -2.30 -3.50
CA LEU A 166 13.74 -2.29 -2.46
C LEU A 166 15.10 -1.76 -2.93
N GLU A 167 15.31 -1.64 -4.24
CA GLU A 167 16.51 -1.08 -4.84
C GLU A 167 16.41 0.45 -5.05
N ASP A 168 15.23 1.04 -4.82
CA ASP A 168 15.04 2.49 -4.87
C ASP A 168 15.54 3.14 -3.56
N ASP A 169 16.22 4.28 -3.68
CA ASP A 169 16.71 5.06 -2.53
C ASP A 169 15.57 5.91 -1.95
N ILE A 170 15.10 5.54 -0.75
CA ILE A 170 13.98 6.20 -0.08
C ILE A 170 14.50 7.15 1.00
N PHE A 171 14.11 8.43 0.92
CA PHE A 171 14.51 9.49 1.85
C PHE A 171 13.32 10.19 2.53
N GLU A 172 12.16 10.26 1.88
CA GLU A 172 10.97 10.92 2.40
C GLU A 172 10.01 9.90 3.01
N ILE A 173 9.61 10.10 4.28
CA ILE A 173 8.80 9.17 5.05
C ILE A 173 7.73 9.93 5.83
N ASP A 174 6.46 9.62 5.57
CA ASP A 174 5.33 10.24 6.28
C ASP A 174 4.97 9.50 7.57
N GLN A 175 4.96 8.16 7.51
CA GLN A 175 4.46 7.30 8.57
C GLN A 175 5.57 6.39 9.12
N PRO A 176 6.00 6.57 10.38
CA PRO A 176 7.05 5.74 10.98
C PRO A 176 6.75 4.25 10.96
N ARG A 177 5.47 3.87 11.14
CA ARG A 177 5.04 2.48 11.09
C ARG A 177 5.27 1.85 9.72
N ASP A 178 5.00 2.60 8.65
CA ASP A 178 5.16 2.10 7.28
C ASP A 178 6.64 1.91 6.96
N PHE A 179 7.51 2.82 7.43
CA PHE A 179 8.96 2.65 7.34
C PHE A 179 9.47 1.40 8.08
N LEU A 180 8.99 1.17 9.31
CA LEU A 180 9.38 -0.03 10.07
C LEU A 180 8.97 -1.32 9.36
N LEU A 181 7.75 -1.36 8.81
CA LEU A 181 7.29 -2.53 8.05
C LEU A 181 8.03 -2.69 6.72
N TYR A 182 8.31 -1.60 6.02
CA TYR A 182 9.13 -1.59 4.81
C TYR A 182 10.51 -2.20 5.08
N CYS A 183 11.19 -1.73 6.11
CA CYS A 183 12.49 -2.23 6.53
C CYS A 183 12.43 -3.72 6.93
N TYR A 184 11.45 -4.09 7.75
CA TYR A 184 11.29 -5.46 8.23
C TYR A 184 10.99 -6.45 7.09
N TYR A 185 10.02 -6.13 6.22
CA TYR A 185 9.66 -6.98 5.08
C TYR A 185 10.76 -7.01 4.02
N GLY A 186 11.42 -5.87 3.75
CA GLY A 186 12.58 -5.81 2.87
C GLY A 186 13.73 -6.70 3.38
N GLY A 187 14.01 -6.65 4.69
CA GLY A 187 14.96 -7.54 5.34
C GLY A 187 14.61 -9.02 5.11
N MET A 188 13.34 -9.40 5.32
CA MET A 188 12.88 -10.78 5.07
C MET A 188 13.00 -11.21 3.60
N ILE A 189 12.74 -10.32 2.65
CA ILE A 189 12.91 -10.58 1.21
C ILE A 189 14.39 -10.84 0.90
N TYR A 190 15.30 -10.01 1.40
CA TYR A 190 16.74 -10.20 1.22
C TYR A 190 17.26 -11.48 1.91
N ILE A 191 16.71 -11.86 3.08
CA ILE A 191 16.99 -13.16 3.73
C ILE A 191 16.56 -14.30 2.80
N GLY A 192 15.34 -14.25 2.26
CA GLY A 192 14.82 -15.27 1.34
C GLY A 192 15.67 -15.42 0.07
N LEU A 193 16.32 -14.34 -0.36
CA LEU A 193 17.27 -14.31 -1.47
C LEU A 193 18.72 -14.62 -1.07
N LYS A 194 18.99 -14.91 0.20
CA LYS A 194 20.34 -15.13 0.78
C LYS A 194 21.31 -13.95 0.58
N ARG A 195 20.79 -12.74 0.36
CA ARG A 195 21.57 -11.50 0.32
C ARG A 195 21.72 -10.93 1.73
N PHE A 196 22.47 -11.64 2.58
CA PHE A 196 22.49 -11.37 4.02
C PHE A 196 23.03 -9.98 4.40
N SER A 197 24.01 -9.46 3.67
CA SER A 197 24.53 -8.09 3.90
C SER A 197 23.40 -7.04 3.77
N LYS A 198 22.65 -7.06 2.66
CA LYS A 198 21.48 -6.18 2.48
C LYS A 198 20.36 -6.44 3.47
N ALA A 199 20.13 -7.70 3.85
CA ALA A 199 19.16 -8.01 4.89
C ALA A 199 19.52 -7.37 6.24
N LEU A 200 20.80 -7.38 6.62
CA LEU A 200 21.27 -6.75 7.86
C LEU A 200 21.10 -5.23 7.82
N GLU A 201 21.40 -4.58 6.69
CA GLU A 201 21.15 -3.13 6.51
C GLU A 201 19.68 -2.79 6.77
N PHE A 202 18.76 -3.50 6.12
CA PHE A 202 17.32 -3.27 6.26
C PHE A 202 16.82 -3.54 7.69
N LEU A 203 17.26 -4.64 8.32
CA LEU A 203 16.88 -4.95 9.70
C LEU A 203 17.47 -3.93 10.68
N GLN A 204 18.69 -3.47 10.46
CA GLN A 204 19.33 -2.43 11.26
C GLN A 204 18.54 -1.12 11.18
N HIS A 205 18.10 -0.70 9.99
CA HIS A 205 17.24 0.48 9.84
C HIS A 205 15.97 0.39 10.69
N ALA A 206 15.30 -0.76 10.74
CA ALA A 206 14.13 -0.97 11.60
C ALA A 206 14.44 -0.90 13.11
N ILE A 207 15.66 -1.27 13.51
CA ILE A 207 16.13 -1.27 14.91
C ILE A 207 16.57 0.14 15.35
N THR A 208 17.19 0.89 14.45
CA THR A 208 17.76 2.21 14.74
C THR A 208 16.80 3.36 14.47
N ALA A 209 15.64 3.09 13.86
CA ALA A 209 14.60 4.08 13.62
C ALA A 209 14.24 4.83 14.93
N PRO A 210 14.14 6.17 14.91
CA PRO A 210 13.73 6.94 16.09
C PRO A 210 12.39 6.46 16.61
N THR A 211 12.34 6.07 17.89
CA THR A 211 11.10 5.64 18.54
C THR A 211 11.08 5.99 20.02
N THR A 212 9.90 6.32 20.54
CA THR A 212 9.65 6.58 21.96
C THR A 212 9.23 5.32 22.72
N SER A 213 8.69 4.33 22.02
CA SER A 213 8.24 3.05 22.58
C SER A 213 8.73 1.87 21.74
N LEU A 214 8.88 0.71 22.39
CA LEU A 214 9.29 -0.49 21.68
C LEU A 214 8.09 -1.09 20.94
N THR A 215 8.23 -1.30 19.62
CA THR A 215 7.18 -1.93 18.81
C THR A 215 7.47 -3.41 18.60
N ALA A 216 6.42 -4.21 18.40
CA ALA A 216 6.57 -5.63 18.07
C ALA A 216 7.37 -5.84 16.76
N ILE A 217 7.24 -4.90 15.80
CA ILE A 217 7.99 -4.94 14.53
C ILE A 217 9.49 -4.85 14.81
N THR A 218 9.90 -3.89 15.65
CA THR A 218 11.31 -3.70 16.04
C THR A 218 11.87 -4.92 16.78
N VAL A 219 11.08 -5.54 17.67
CA VAL A 219 11.46 -6.78 18.36
C VAL A 219 11.68 -7.93 17.37
N GLU A 220 10.75 -8.13 16.44
CA GLU A 220 10.84 -9.19 15.43
C GLU A 220 11.97 -8.95 14.43
N ALA A 221 12.26 -7.69 14.10
CA ALA A 221 13.40 -7.31 13.29
C ALA A 221 14.72 -7.63 14.01
N TYR A 222 14.83 -7.33 15.30
CA TYR A 222 16.03 -7.61 16.09
C TYR A 222 16.32 -9.11 16.22
N LYS A 223 15.29 -9.93 16.50
CA LYS A 223 15.47 -11.40 16.53
C LYS A 223 16.07 -11.91 15.21
N LYS A 224 15.58 -11.41 14.08
CA LYS A 224 16.11 -11.78 12.75
C LYS A 224 17.50 -11.20 12.51
N TYR A 225 17.78 -9.99 12.96
CA TYR A 225 19.09 -9.37 12.86
C TYR A 225 20.16 -10.20 13.57
N VAL A 226 19.88 -10.67 14.78
CA VAL A 226 20.77 -11.57 15.54
C VAL A 226 21.04 -12.85 14.76
N LEU A 227 19.99 -13.53 14.30
CA LEU A 227 20.12 -14.78 13.54
C LEU A 227 20.91 -14.59 12.24
N VAL A 228 20.60 -13.55 11.47
CA VAL A 228 21.29 -13.27 10.19
C VAL A 228 22.73 -12.85 10.44
N SER A 229 23.03 -12.13 11.52
CA SER A 229 24.40 -11.76 11.89
C SER A 229 25.23 -13.00 12.18
N LEU A 230 24.69 -13.95 12.96
CA LEU A 230 25.36 -15.23 13.22
C LEU A 230 25.58 -16.05 11.95
N ILE A 231 24.64 -16.04 11.01
CA ILE A 231 24.79 -16.72 9.72
C ILE A 231 25.84 -16.04 8.84
N HIS A 232 25.88 -14.71 8.79
CA HIS A 232 26.70 -13.96 7.86
C HIS A 232 28.14 -13.75 8.34
N THR A 233 28.32 -13.37 9.62
CA THR A 233 29.61 -12.99 10.19
C THR A 233 30.04 -13.87 11.36
N GLY A 234 29.16 -14.74 11.87
CA GLY A 234 29.44 -15.60 13.03
C GLY A 234 29.35 -14.88 14.38
N GLN A 235 29.05 -13.58 14.40
CA GLN A 235 28.97 -12.79 15.63
C GLN A 235 27.88 -11.73 15.52
N VAL A 236 27.32 -11.32 16.66
CA VAL A 236 26.30 -10.27 16.72
C VAL A 236 26.98 -8.92 16.95
N PRO A 237 26.88 -7.94 16.02
CA PRO A 237 27.44 -6.61 16.23
C PRO A 237 26.77 -5.91 17.42
N SER A 238 27.53 -5.07 18.11
CA SER A 238 26.96 -4.17 19.12
C SER A 238 26.06 -3.11 18.45
N PHE A 239 25.07 -2.61 19.19
CA PHE A 239 24.21 -1.55 18.70
C PHE A 239 25.03 -0.30 18.32
N PRO A 240 24.75 0.33 17.17
CA PRO A 240 25.29 1.65 16.86
C PRO A 240 24.97 2.67 17.97
N LYS A 241 25.86 3.66 18.15
CA LYS A 241 25.69 4.68 19.21
C LYS A 241 24.37 5.45 19.11
N TYR A 242 23.83 5.61 17.90
CA TYR A 242 22.60 6.32 17.63
C TYR A 242 21.33 5.46 17.78
N THR A 243 21.43 4.18 18.14
CA THR A 243 20.25 3.34 18.41
C THR A 243 19.48 3.91 19.61
N PRO A 244 18.13 4.07 19.54
CA PRO A 244 17.35 4.63 20.63
C PRO A 244 17.56 3.91 21.96
N ALA A 245 17.68 4.66 23.06
CA ALA A 245 17.98 4.11 24.38
C ALA A 245 16.94 3.06 24.84
N VAL A 246 15.66 3.27 24.50
CA VAL A 246 14.57 2.32 24.78
C VAL A 246 14.83 0.96 24.11
N VAL A 247 15.31 0.97 22.87
CA VAL A 247 15.65 -0.25 22.11
C VAL A 247 16.86 -0.92 22.76
N GLN A 248 17.94 -0.17 23.03
CA GLN A 248 19.14 -0.72 23.66
C GLN A 248 18.86 -1.35 25.03
N ARG A 249 18.03 -0.68 25.85
CA ARG A 249 17.70 -1.14 27.21
C ARG A 249 16.90 -2.44 27.18
N ASN A 250 15.89 -2.54 26.32
CA ASN A 250 14.97 -3.67 26.32
C ASN A 250 15.47 -4.87 25.51
N LEU A 251 16.19 -4.64 24.40
CA LEU A 251 16.61 -5.72 23.51
C LEU A 251 17.93 -6.39 23.91
N LYS A 252 18.80 -5.71 24.66
CA LYS A 252 20.01 -6.34 25.23
C LYS A 252 19.67 -7.52 26.14
N THR A 253 18.52 -7.46 26.83
CA THR A 253 18.03 -8.52 27.72
C THR A 253 17.58 -9.77 26.95
N CYS A 254 17.23 -9.66 25.67
CA CYS A 254 16.79 -10.80 24.85
C CYS A 254 17.94 -11.64 24.29
N THR A 255 19.19 -11.21 24.46
CA THR A 255 20.41 -11.89 23.96
C THR A 255 21.32 -12.40 25.08
N GLN A 256 20.88 -12.31 26.33
CA GLN A 256 21.56 -12.89 27.49
C GLN A 256 20.91 -14.22 27.87
#